data_AF-A0A453EDL7-F1
#
_entry.id   AF-A0A453EDL7-F1
#
_cell.length_a   1.000
_cell.length_b   1.000
_cell.length_c   1.000
_cell.angle_alpha   90.00
_cell.angle_beta   90.00
_cell.angle_gamma   90.00
#
_symmetry.space_group_name_H-M   'P 1'
#
loop_
_entity.id
_entity.type
_entity.pdbx_description
1 polymer ?
#
loop_
_entity_poly.entity_id
_entity_poly.type
_entity_poly.pdbx_seq_one_letter_code
_entity_poly.pdbx_strand_id
1 'polypeptide(L)'
;CVSGMKCYFVRTESGWNMDEPYILSGKTINQARKLFMHIHTAPTLAKYMARFALILSKTITMEVDLSAVHVIQLDDKPCSDENGGIVQRDGELLIHTDGTGLISEDLAEKCPTIMYKGKLLKSQDVQACDDTLMTSPHAKKQRSIASKPPLLIQFRMFYKGSAVKGTALIDRRLPPGTILIRPSMIKIKSDPKLCGVQSVNSWELIKMKADPKSYCVQSVNSLEIVTTR
;
A
#
# COMPACT_ATOMS: atom_id res chain seq x y z
N CYS A 1 26.57 -19.82 -0.91
CA CYS A 1 25.22 -20.09 -0.36
C CYS A 1 24.18 -19.67 -1.37
N VAL A 2 23.54 -20.61 -2.07
CA VAL A 2 22.49 -20.28 -3.06
C VAL A 2 21.20 -20.07 -2.27
N SER A 3 20.83 -18.81 -2.00
CA SER A 3 19.51 -18.54 -1.44
C SER A 3 18.45 -18.99 -2.45
N GLY A 4 17.45 -19.75 -2.02
CA GLY A 4 16.41 -20.28 -2.90
C GLY A 4 15.78 -19.17 -3.76
N MET A 5 15.89 -19.29 -5.08
CA MET A 5 15.25 -18.37 -6.02
C MET A 5 13.74 -18.61 -6.02
N LYS A 6 12.94 -17.54 -5.90
CA LYS A 6 11.49 -17.62 -6.10
C LYS A 6 11.19 -17.58 -7.60
N CYS A 7 10.79 -18.72 -8.16
CA CYS A 7 10.31 -18.80 -9.53
C CYS A 7 8.80 -18.57 -9.58
N TYR A 8 8.35 -17.75 -10.53
CA TYR A 8 6.95 -17.50 -10.79
C TYR A 8 6.63 -17.99 -12.20
N PHE A 9 5.60 -18.82 -12.35
CA PHE A 9 5.10 -19.26 -13.64
C PHE A 9 3.89 -18.39 -14.01
N VAL A 10 3.97 -17.75 -15.17
CA VAL A 10 2.91 -16.87 -15.68
C VAL A 10 2.24 -17.58 -16.83
N ARG A 11 0.92 -17.72 -16.74
CA ARG A 11 0.09 -18.29 -17.79
C ARG A 11 -0.33 -17.19 -18.77
N THR A 12 0.10 -17.30 -20.02
CA THR A 12 -0.30 -16.38 -21.12
C THR A 12 -1.10 -17.08 -22.20
N GLU A 13 -0.96 -18.40 -22.30
CA GLU A 13 -1.63 -19.25 -23.27
C GLU A 13 -2.07 -20.56 -22.60
N SER A 14 -3.11 -21.18 -23.14
CA SER A 14 -3.55 -22.50 -22.72
C SER A 14 -4.27 -23.20 -23.86
N GLY A 15 -3.96 -24.48 -24.05
CA GLY A 15 -4.54 -25.32 -25.09
C GLY A 15 -5.83 -26.03 -24.66
N TRP A 16 -6.38 -25.68 -23.50
CA TRP A 16 -7.61 -26.26 -22.99
C TRP A 16 -8.80 -25.44 -23.47
N ASN A 17 -9.73 -26.10 -24.16
CA ASN A 17 -10.93 -25.48 -24.75
C ASN A 17 -11.98 -25.05 -23.71
N MET A 18 -11.89 -25.53 -22.47
CA MET A 18 -12.79 -25.21 -21.36
C MET A 18 -12.19 -24.16 -20.40
N ASP A 19 -11.17 -23.42 -20.85
CA ASP A 19 -10.52 -22.44 -20.00
C ASP A 19 -11.35 -21.17 -19.84
N GLU A 20 -11.53 -20.78 -18.59
CA GLU A 20 -12.08 -19.46 -18.27
C GLU A 20 -11.13 -18.35 -18.76
N PRO A 21 -11.65 -17.23 -19.29
CA PRO A 21 -10.83 -16.10 -19.70
C PRO A 21 -10.01 -15.56 -18.53
N TYR A 22 -8.70 -15.46 -18.70
CA TYR A 22 -7.79 -14.82 -17.74
C TYR A 22 -7.16 -13.55 -18.33
N ILE A 23 -6.73 -12.64 -17.46
CA ILE A 23 -6.33 -11.28 -17.83
C ILE A 23 -5.16 -11.20 -18.83
N LEU A 24 -4.36 -12.27 -18.94
CA LEU A 24 -3.20 -12.36 -19.83
C LEU A 24 -3.46 -13.22 -21.08
N SER A 25 -4.65 -13.80 -21.25
CA SER A 25 -4.95 -14.67 -22.37
C SER A 25 -4.75 -13.96 -23.70
N GLY A 26 -4.00 -14.60 -24.61
CA GLY A 26 -3.70 -14.07 -25.96
C GLY A 26 -2.80 -12.82 -25.96
N LYS A 27 -2.23 -12.41 -24.82
CA LYS A 27 -1.31 -11.28 -24.75
C LYS A 27 0.12 -11.76 -24.95
N THR A 28 0.86 -11.09 -25.83
CA THR A 28 2.32 -11.21 -25.87
C THR A 28 2.93 -10.83 -24.52
N ILE A 29 4.13 -11.31 -24.21
CA ILE A 29 4.85 -10.94 -22.98
C ILE A 29 5.00 -9.42 -22.84
N ASN A 30 5.20 -8.70 -23.94
CA ASN A 30 5.29 -7.24 -23.94
C ASN A 30 3.95 -6.58 -23.55
N GLN A 31 2.84 -7.04 -24.11
CA GLN A 31 1.50 -6.56 -23.74
C GLN A 31 1.16 -6.92 -22.29
N ALA A 32 1.47 -8.13 -21.85
CA ALA A 32 1.26 -8.56 -20.47
C ALA A 32 2.02 -7.68 -19.46
N ARG A 33 3.27 -7.32 -19.78
CA ARG A 33 4.07 -6.39 -18.96
C ARG A 33 3.46 -5.00 -18.88
N LYS A 34 3.02 -4.47 -20.03
CA LYS A 34 2.40 -3.14 -20.16
C LYS A 34 1.02 -3.05 -19.49
N LEU A 35 0.34 -4.18 -19.31
CA LEU A 35 -0.97 -4.25 -18.67
C LEU A 35 -0.92 -3.76 -17.21
N PHE A 36 0.14 -4.06 -16.46
CA PHE A 36 0.25 -3.67 -15.05
C PHE A 36 0.81 -2.25 -14.88
N MET A 37 1.83 -1.91 -15.67
CA MET A 37 2.44 -0.59 -15.68
C MET A 37 3.16 -0.37 -17.01
N HIS A 38 3.37 0.89 -17.40
CA HIS A 38 4.10 1.28 -18.61
C HIS A 38 5.62 1.09 -18.40
N ILE A 39 6.03 -0.13 -18.06
CA ILE A 39 7.37 -0.50 -17.57
C ILE A 39 8.48 -0.13 -18.56
N HIS A 40 8.15 -0.01 -19.86
CA HIS A 40 9.09 0.42 -20.90
C HIS A 40 9.55 1.86 -20.73
N THR A 41 8.89 2.69 -19.91
CA THR A 41 9.38 4.03 -19.56
C THR A 41 10.45 4.02 -18.47
N ALA A 42 10.83 2.84 -17.94
CA ALA A 42 11.94 2.73 -17.01
C ALA A 42 13.25 3.16 -17.71
N PRO A 43 14.07 4.04 -17.11
CA PRO A 43 15.18 4.64 -17.82
C PRO A 43 16.41 3.73 -17.93
N THR A 44 16.47 2.64 -17.16
CA THR A 44 17.54 1.66 -17.20
C THR A 44 17.00 0.25 -16.97
N LEU A 45 17.72 -0.77 -17.45
CA LEU A 45 17.37 -2.18 -17.21
C LEU A 45 17.34 -2.53 -15.72
N ALA A 46 18.27 -1.98 -14.93
CA ALA A 46 18.28 -2.19 -13.48
C ALA A 46 17.01 -1.64 -12.82
N LYS A 47 16.59 -0.42 -13.18
CA LYS A 47 15.34 0.15 -12.67
C LYS A 47 14.12 -0.62 -13.20
N TYR A 48 14.16 -1.05 -14.46
CA TYR A 48 13.13 -1.92 -15.05
C TYR A 48 12.90 -3.16 -14.19
N MET A 49 13.95 -3.93 -13.89
CA MET A 49 13.83 -5.18 -13.12
C MET A 49 13.35 -4.90 -11.68
N ALA A 50 13.91 -3.88 -11.03
CA ALA A 50 13.50 -3.49 -9.69
C ALA A 50 12.03 -3.00 -9.61
N ARG A 51 11.53 -2.31 -10.65
CA ARG A 51 10.13 -1.86 -10.71
C ARG A 51 9.19 -3.00 -11.10
N PHE A 52 9.61 -3.88 -12.00
CA PHE A 52 8.78 -5.02 -12.39
C PHE A 52 8.55 -5.98 -11.22
N ALA A 53 9.54 -6.16 -10.33
CA ALA A 53 9.39 -6.92 -9.09
C ALA A 53 8.25 -6.40 -8.18
N LEU A 54 7.77 -5.17 -8.38
CA LEU A 54 6.62 -4.64 -7.65
C LEU A 54 5.38 -5.49 -7.85
N ILE A 55 5.11 -6.08 -9.03
CA ILE A 55 3.91 -6.91 -9.24
C ILE A 55 3.97 -8.23 -8.45
N LEU A 56 5.17 -8.67 -8.07
CA LEU A 56 5.42 -9.98 -7.45
C LEU A 56 5.46 -9.91 -5.92
N SER A 57 5.46 -8.72 -5.32
CA SER A 57 5.47 -8.61 -3.86
C SER A 57 4.14 -9.01 -3.26
N LYS A 58 4.19 -9.69 -2.11
CA LYS A 58 3.01 -10.10 -1.34
C LYS A 58 2.27 -8.86 -0.84
N THR A 59 1.01 -8.73 -1.22
CA THR A 59 0.11 -7.62 -0.86
C THR A 59 -1.30 -8.14 -0.70
N ILE A 60 -2.15 -7.36 -0.04
CA ILE A 60 -3.60 -7.55 -0.04
C ILE A 60 -4.18 -6.53 -1.02
N THR A 61 -4.91 -6.99 -2.03
CA THR A 61 -5.62 -6.08 -2.94
C THR A 61 -6.86 -5.54 -2.24
N MET A 62 -7.01 -4.23 -2.23
CA MET A 62 -8.14 -3.54 -1.64
C MET A 62 -9.32 -3.55 -2.60
N GLU A 63 -10.51 -3.89 -2.10
CA GLU A 63 -11.77 -3.82 -2.85
C GLU A 63 -12.27 -2.38 -2.93
N VAL A 64 -11.62 -1.57 -3.77
CA VAL A 64 -11.95 -0.17 -4.00
C VAL A 64 -12.11 0.08 -5.48
N ASP A 65 -13.23 0.70 -5.87
CA ASP A 65 -13.41 1.19 -7.23
C ASP A 65 -12.52 2.42 -7.47
N LEU A 66 -11.37 2.19 -8.09
CA LEU A 66 -10.42 3.24 -8.43
C LEU A 66 -10.91 4.21 -9.51
N SER A 67 -12.03 3.92 -10.19
CA SER A 67 -12.66 4.89 -11.10
C SER A 67 -13.36 6.02 -10.33
N ALA A 68 -13.83 5.74 -9.12
CA ALA A 68 -14.44 6.70 -8.20
C ALA A 68 -13.45 7.37 -7.23
N VAL A 69 -12.18 6.95 -7.24
CA VAL A 69 -11.12 7.53 -6.37
C VAL A 69 -10.42 8.69 -7.08
N HIS A 70 -10.34 9.83 -6.39
CA HIS A 70 -9.58 10.99 -6.82
C HIS A 70 -8.11 10.85 -6.43
N VAL A 71 -7.30 10.36 -7.37
CA VAL A 71 -5.84 10.31 -7.22
C VAL A 71 -5.25 11.63 -7.72
N ILE A 72 -4.72 12.45 -6.82
CA ILE A 72 -4.15 13.77 -7.12
C ILE A 72 -2.65 13.75 -6.82
N GLN A 73 -1.85 14.31 -7.73
CA GLN A 73 -0.42 14.46 -7.51
C GLN A 73 -0.13 15.81 -6.84
N LEU A 74 0.63 15.81 -5.75
CA LEU A 74 1.10 17.00 -5.04
C LEU A 74 2.63 17.01 -4.97
N ASP A 75 3.24 18.19 -5.05
CA ASP A 75 4.69 18.35 -5.12
C ASP A 75 5.39 17.96 -3.82
N ASP A 76 6.50 17.22 -3.94
CA ASP A 76 7.39 16.95 -2.82
C ASP A 76 7.84 18.22 -2.12
N LYS A 77 7.85 18.20 -0.79
CA LYS A 77 8.26 19.36 0.01
C LYS A 77 9.76 19.31 0.29
N PRO A 78 10.52 20.34 -0.10
CA PRO A 78 11.94 20.41 0.18
C PRO A 78 12.20 20.62 1.68
N CYS A 79 13.33 20.12 2.16
CA CYS A 79 13.88 20.48 3.46
C CYS A 79 14.33 21.94 3.42
N SER A 80 14.09 22.65 4.52
CA SER A 80 14.57 24.00 4.74
C SER A 80 15.56 24.01 5.91
N ASP A 81 16.60 24.85 5.82
CA ASP A 81 17.49 25.13 6.95
C ASP A 81 16.83 26.11 7.94
N GLU A 82 17.56 26.48 8.99
CA GLU A 82 17.11 27.40 10.03
C GLU A 82 16.74 28.80 9.50
N ASN A 83 17.27 29.18 8.34
CA ASN A 83 17.03 30.46 7.68
C ASN A 83 15.95 30.37 6.58
N GLY A 84 15.31 29.21 6.41
CA GLY A 84 14.33 28.96 5.35
C GLY A 84 14.96 28.69 3.97
N GLY A 85 16.28 28.54 3.89
CA GLY A 85 17.00 28.16 2.68
C GLY A 85 16.74 26.71 2.29
N ILE A 86 16.52 26.45 1.00
CA ILE A 86 16.31 25.08 0.50
C ILE A 86 17.62 24.29 0.59
N VAL A 87 17.57 23.16 1.27
CA VAL A 87 18.76 22.31 1.48
C VAL A 87 18.96 21.35 0.31
N GLN A 88 20.18 21.29 -0.19
CA GLN A 88 20.61 20.34 -1.22
C GLN A 88 21.77 19.49 -0.70
N ARG A 89 21.85 18.25 -1.18
CA ARG A 89 22.98 17.34 -0.95
C ARG A 89 23.34 16.68 -2.28
N ASP A 90 24.62 16.72 -2.65
CA ASP A 90 25.14 16.11 -3.89
C ASP A 90 24.41 16.57 -5.17
N GLY A 91 23.93 17.82 -5.18
CA GLY A 91 23.17 18.40 -6.29
C GLY A 91 21.69 17.99 -6.34
N GLU A 92 21.20 17.20 -5.39
CA GLU A 92 19.79 16.84 -5.25
C GLU A 92 19.12 17.59 -4.10
N LEU A 93 17.86 18.01 -4.29
CA LEU A 93 17.06 18.59 -3.22
C LEU A 93 16.76 17.53 -2.15
N LEU A 94 17.07 17.84 -0.90
CA LEU A 94 16.58 17.03 0.21
C LEU A 94 15.09 17.27 0.38
N ILE A 95 14.30 16.21 0.43
CA ILE A 95 12.84 16.26 0.58
C ILE A 95 12.42 15.53 1.86
N HIS A 96 11.58 16.18 2.67
CA HIS A 96 11.10 15.59 3.93
C HIS A 96 9.79 14.81 3.75
N THR A 97 9.24 14.78 2.53
CA THR A 97 8.04 14.03 2.17
C THR A 97 8.32 12.82 1.28
N ASP A 98 9.58 12.40 1.16
CA ASP A 98 9.95 11.28 0.30
C ASP A 98 9.11 10.03 0.61
N GLY A 99 8.40 9.60 -0.42
CA GLY A 99 7.58 8.41 -0.42
C GLY A 99 6.29 8.54 0.41
N THR A 100 5.91 9.74 0.89
CA THR A 100 4.80 9.91 1.83
C THR A 100 3.68 10.81 1.29
N GLY A 101 2.56 10.20 0.94
CA GLY A 101 1.31 10.85 0.52
C GLY A 101 0.29 11.01 1.66
N LEU A 102 -0.94 11.35 1.27
CA LEU A 102 -2.09 11.46 2.17
C LEU A 102 -3.27 10.65 1.62
N ILE A 103 -4.16 10.21 2.50
CA ILE A 103 -5.37 9.47 2.14
C ILE A 103 -6.55 9.96 2.99
N SER A 104 -7.73 10.04 2.38
CA SER A 104 -8.96 10.41 3.08
C SER A 104 -9.36 9.33 4.09
N GLU A 105 -10.07 9.74 5.15
CA GLU A 105 -10.44 8.84 6.25
C GLU A 105 -11.33 7.68 5.77
N ASP A 106 -12.29 7.94 4.88
CA ASP A 106 -13.23 6.95 4.34
C ASP A 106 -12.52 5.83 3.55
N LEU A 107 -11.43 6.14 2.85
CA LEU A 107 -10.65 5.13 2.13
C LEU A 107 -9.78 4.32 3.10
N ALA A 108 -9.28 4.95 4.16
CA ALA A 108 -8.51 4.26 5.19
C ALA A 108 -9.39 3.32 6.04
N GLU A 109 -10.66 3.65 6.25
CA GLU A 109 -11.64 2.78 6.92
C GLU A 109 -11.94 1.49 6.16
N LYS A 110 -11.75 1.48 4.83
CA LYS A 110 -11.87 0.25 4.02
C LYS A 110 -10.73 -0.73 4.28
N CYS A 111 -9.64 -0.29 4.89
CA CYS A 111 -8.54 -1.17 5.22
C CYS A 111 -8.95 -2.22 6.27
N PRO A 112 -8.51 -3.48 6.14
CA PRO A 112 -8.86 -4.52 7.09
C PRO A 112 -8.33 -4.21 8.49
N THR A 113 -9.22 -4.30 9.49
CA THR A 113 -9.00 -4.02 10.92
C THR A 113 -7.77 -4.69 11.54
N ILE A 114 -7.29 -5.80 10.98
CA ILE A 114 -6.38 -6.73 11.67
C ILE A 114 -5.14 -7.02 10.82
N MET A 115 -4.24 -6.04 10.71
CA MET A 115 -2.86 -6.30 10.25
C MET A 115 -1.85 -6.01 11.35
N TYR A 116 -1.64 -7.00 12.23
CA TYR A 116 -0.51 -6.99 13.17
C TYR A 116 0.68 -7.72 12.53
N LYS A 117 1.86 -7.07 12.51
CA LYS A 117 3.14 -7.64 12.02
C LYS A 117 3.08 -8.34 10.64
N GLY A 118 2.21 -7.88 9.73
CA GLY A 118 2.17 -8.40 8.36
C GLY A 118 1.49 -9.77 8.19
N LYS A 119 0.68 -10.21 9.17
CA LYS A 119 -0.24 -11.34 9.00
C LYS A 119 -1.69 -10.83 9.11
N LEU A 120 -2.51 -11.23 8.14
CA LEU A 120 -3.97 -11.16 8.24
C LEU A 120 -4.39 -12.26 9.22
N LEU A 121 -4.90 -11.88 10.39
CA LEU A 121 -5.55 -12.86 11.27
C LEU A 121 -6.88 -13.23 10.61
N LYS A 122 -7.12 -14.54 10.40
CA LYS A 122 -8.40 -15.00 9.86
C LYS A 122 -9.47 -14.73 10.92
N SER A 123 -10.69 -14.42 10.48
CA SER A 123 -11.85 -14.17 11.37
C SER A 123 -12.13 -15.30 12.37
N GLN A 124 -11.64 -16.51 12.13
CA GLN A 124 -11.76 -17.66 13.03
C GLN A 124 -10.82 -17.61 14.25
N ASP A 125 -9.78 -16.77 14.26
CA ASP A 125 -8.86 -16.63 15.41
C ASP A 125 -9.33 -15.57 16.43
N VAL A 126 -10.50 -14.96 16.22
CA VAL A 126 -11.11 -13.98 17.15
C VAL A 126 -12.04 -14.64 18.18
N GLN A 127 -12.13 -15.99 18.19
CA GLN A 127 -12.94 -16.72 19.15
C GLN A 127 -12.06 -17.51 20.12
N ALA A 128 -11.47 -16.82 21.11
CA ALA A 128 -11.04 -17.40 22.39
C ALA A 128 -10.51 -16.31 23.34
N CYS A 129 -11.36 -15.37 23.75
CA CYS A 129 -11.17 -14.67 25.01
C CYS A 129 -12.48 -14.07 25.53
N ASP A 130 -13.51 -14.90 25.63
CA ASP A 130 -14.43 -14.85 26.77
C ASP A 130 -15.35 -16.07 26.72
N ASP A 131 -15.06 -17.09 27.53
CA ASP A 131 -16.04 -18.13 27.90
C ASP A 131 -15.63 -18.80 29.21
N THR A 132 -15.20 -18.00 30.19
CA THR A 132 -15.32 -18.41 31.59
C THR A 132 -15.52 -17.17 32.43
N LEU A 133 -16.78 -16.77 32.62
CA LEU A 133 -17.41 -16.35 33.89
C LEU A 133 -18.56 -15.36 33.66
N MET A 134 -19.75 -15.86 34.02
CA MET A 134 -20.94 -15.14 34.48
C MET A 134 -21.95 -14.62 33.45
N THR A 135 -22.93 -15.49 33.21
CA THR A 135 -24.36 -15.25 33.05
C THR A 135 -24.85 -13.95 33.71
N SER A 136 -25.33 -12.99 32.91
CA SER A 136 -26.30 -11.98 33.38
C SER A 136 -27.23 -11.54 32.25
N PRO A 137 -28.57 -11.59 32.43
CA PRO A 137 -29.55 -11.36 31.39
C PRO A 137 -29.97 -9.89 31.34
N HIS A 138 -29.13 -9.01 30.79
CA HIS A 138 -29.60 -7.71 30.33
C HIS A 138 -28.99 -7.35 28.98
N ALA A 139 -29.81 -7.54 27.95
CA ALA A 139 -29.56 -7.13 26.58
C ALA A 139 -29.04 -5.68 26.51
N LYS A 140 -27.75 -5.52 26.22
CA LYS A 140 -27.19 -4.28 25.70
C LYS A 140 -26.52 -4.59 24.38
N LYS A 141 -27.27 -4.26 23.32
CA LYS A 141 -26.85 -4.00 21.94
C LYS A 141 -25.32 -3.98 21.81
N GLN A 142 -24.77 -5.07 21.28
CA GLN A 142 -23.36 -5.24 20.98
C GLN A 142 -22.94 -4.11 20.02
N ARG A 143 -22.40 -3.02 20.56
CA ARG A 143 -21.81 -1.95 19.75
C ARG A 143 -20.61 -2.57 19.07
N SER A 144 -20.65 -2.66 17.75
CA SER A 144 -19.48 -2.92 16.91
C SER A 144 -18.33 -2.09 17.46
N ILE A 145 -17.23 -2.74 17.87
CA ILE A 145 -15.99 -2.02 18.13
C ILE A 145 -15.60 -1.41 16.77
N ALA A 146 -15.92 -0.14 16.58
CA ALA A 146 -15.49 0.62 15.42
C ALA A 146 -13.97 0.60 15.46
N SER A 147 -13.38 -0.23 14.60
CA SER A 147 -11.94 -0.24 14.41
C SER A 147 -11.55 1.14 13.92
N LYS A 148 -10.76 1.86 14.72
CA LYS A 148 -10.20 3.15 14.28
C LYS A 148 -9.36 2.90 13.03
N PRO A 149 -9.49 3.76 12.00
CA PRO A 149 -8.70 3.58 10.78
C PRO A 149 -7.20 3.71 11.06
N PRO A 150 -6.35 3.00 10.30
CA PRO A 150 -4.91 2.95 10.52
C PRO A 150 -4.23 4.29 10.22
N LEU A 151 -3.49 4.86 11.18
CA LEU A 151 -2.84 6.17 11.01
C LEU A 151 -1.86 6.23 9.83
N LEU A 152 -1.14 5.14 9.57
CA LEU A 152 -0.15 5.05 8.50
C LEU A 152 -0.36 3.77 7.69
N ILE A 153 -0.48 3.92 6.38
CA ILE A 153 -0.67 2.83 5.43
C ILE A 153 0.55 2.79 4.50
N GLN A 154 1.21 1.65 4.39
CA GLN A 154 2.16 1.37 3.33
C GLN A 154 1.45 0.64 2.20
N PHE A 155 1.53 1.19 0.98
CA PHE A 155 0.79 0.67 -0.16
C PHE A 155 1.62 0.67 -1.44
N ARG A 156 1.08 -0.08 -2.40
CA ARG A 156 1.42 -0.10 -3.81
C ARG A 156 0.14 0.24 -4.57
N MET A 157 0.25 0.95 -5.68
CA MET A 157 -0.89 1.24 -6.53
C MET A 157 -0.46 1.17 -7.99
N PHE A 158 -1.21 0.42 -8.78
CA PHE A 158 -1.15 0.46 -10.24
C PHE A 158 -2.36 1.27 -10.70
N TYR A 159 -2.12 2.33 -11.46
CA TYR A 159 -3.18 3.24 -11.86
C TYR A 159 -2.87 3.88 -13.21
N LYS A 160 -3.71 3.61 -14.21
CA LYS A 160 -3.62 4.17 -15.57
C LYS A 160 -2.23 4.02 -16.18
N GLY A 161 -1.60 2.86 -15.98
CA GLY A 161 -0.24 2.57 -16.45
C GLY A 161 0.91 3.09 -15.57
N SER A 162 0.63 3.90 -14.54
CA SER A 162 1.63 4.28 -13.54
C SER A 162 1.76 3.22 -12.45
N ALA A 163 2.96 3.12 -11.87
CA ALA A 163 3.20 2.35 -10.66
C ALA A 163 3.65 3.27 -9.53
N VAL A 164 2.90 3.27 -8.43
CA VAL A 164 3.15 4.09 -7.24
C VAL A 164 3.47 3.18 -6.07
N LYS A 165 4.47 3.57 -5.27
CA LYS A 165 4.80 2.90 -4.01
C LYS A 165 5.19 3.94 -2.98
N GLY A 166 4.57 3.85 -1.80
CA GLY A 166 4.90 4.73 -0.69
C GLY A 166 4.06 4.44 0.54
N THR A 167 4.06 5.40 1.44
CA THR A 167 3.20 5.46 2.62
C THR A 167 2.17 6.57 2.47
N ALA A 168 1.02 6.43 3.12
CA ALA A 168 0.01 7.46 3.23
C ALA A 168 -0.36 7.65 4.70
N LEU A 169 -0.50 8.92 5.11
CA LEU A 169 -1.09 9.30 6.39
C LEU A 169 -2.56 9.66 6.16
N ILE A 170 -3.41 9.31 7.13
CA ILE A 170 -4.81 9.76 7.11
C ILE A 170 -4.85 11.27 7.29
N ASP A 171 -5.59 11.96 6.44
CA ASP A 171 -5.94 13.37 6.62
C ASP A 171 -7.46 13.57 6.51
N ARG A 172 -8.09 13.84 7.66
CA ARG A 172 -9.54 14.06 7.80
C ARG A 172 -10.07 15.28 7.07
N ARG A 173 -9.17 16.18 6.66
CA ARG A 173 -9.54 17.39 5.92
C ARG A 173 -9.68 17.14 4.43
N LEU A 174 -9.25 15.96 3.95
CA LEU A 174 -9.41 15.59 2.55
C LEU A 174 -10.87 15.27 2.24
N PRO A 175 -11.35 15.64 1.03
CA PRO A 175 -12.63 15.16 0.55
C PRO A 175 -12.66 13.63 0.53
N PRO A 176 -13.84 13.00 0.73
CA PRO A 176 -13.99 11.56 0.62
C PRO A 176 -13.46 11.01 -0.71
N GLY A 177 -12.95 9.78 -0.71
CA GLY A 177 -12.44 9.13 -1.91
C GLY A 177 -11.14 9.72 -2.48
N THR A 178 -10.32 10.39 -1.66
CA THR A 178 -9.13 11.11 -2.15
C THR A 178 -7.82 10.44 -1.72
N ILE A 179 -6.89 10.27 -2.66
CA ILE A 179 -5.51 9.87 -2.40
C ILE A 179 -4.58 10.93 -2.99
N LEU A 180 -3.75 11.54 -2.15
CA LEU A 180 -2.70 12.46 -2.59
C LEU A 180 -1.37 11.71 -2.68
N ILE A 181 -0.82 11.63 -3.89
CA ILE A 181 0.48 11.00 -4.16
C ILE A 181 1.54 12.05 -4.51
N ARG A 182 2.82 11.70 -4.37
CA ARG A 182 3.94 12.60 -4.66
C ARG A 182 4.83 12.07 -5.78
N PRO A 183 5.58 12.93 -6.50
CA PRO A 183 6.54 12.51 -7.52
C PRO A 183 7.49 11.41 -7.03
N SER A 184 8.02 11.54 -5.82
CA SER A 184 8.92 10.54 -5.20
C SER A 184 8.28 9.15 -5.06
N MET A 185 6.95 9.07 -4.95
CA MET A 185 6.20 7.80 -4.84
C MET A 185 6.04 7.10 -6.19
N ILE A 186 6.10 7.85 -7.30
CA ILE A 186 5.92 7.32 -8.65
C ILE A 186 7.19 6.59 -9.08
N LYS A 187 7.07 5.28 -9.24
CA LYS A 187 8.18 4.39 -9.60
C LYS A 187 8.24 4.15 -11.10
N ILE A 188 7.10 4.19 -11.79
CA ILE A 188 6.92 4.19 -13.25
C ILE A 188 5.84 5.22 -13.57
N LYS A 189 6.13 6.11 -14.53
CA LYS A 189 5.18 7.09 -15.05
C LYS A 189 4.36 6.47 -16.17
N SER A 190 3.13 6.91 -16.32
CA SER A 190 2.32 6.58 -17.50
C SER A 190 2.96 7.19 -18.75
N ASP A 191 3.21 6.36 -19.75
CA ASP A 191 3.48 6.81 -21.12
C ASP A 191 2.25 7.51 -21.74
N PRO A 192 2.33 8.81 -22.10
CA PRO A 192 1.26 9.53 -22.77
C PRO A 192 0.84 8.91 -24.11
N LYS A 193 1.75 8.22 -24.80
CA LYS A 193 1.47 7.54 -26.08
C LYS A 193 0.55 6.34 -25.93
N LEU A 194 0.39 5.82 -24.72
CA LEU A 194 -0.51 4.72 -24.39
C LEU A 194 -1.74 5.21 -23.61
N CYS A 195 -2.06 6.51 -23.68
CA CYS A 195 -3.28 7.03 -23.09
C CYS A 195 -4.50 6.29 -23.69
N GLY A 196 -5.42 5.84 -22.83
CA GLY A 196 -6.61 5.07 -23.24
C GLY A 196 -6.35 3.59 -23.53
N VAL A 197 -5.10 3.12 -23.55
CA VAL A 197 -4.81 1.68 -23.59
C VAL A 197 -5.20 1.06 -22.25
N GLN A 198 -5.82 -0.12 -22.30
CA GLN A 198 -6.24 -0.84 -21.11
C GLN A 198 -5.04 -1.16 -20.20
N SER A 199 -5.09 -0.67 -18.96
CA SER A 199 -4.20 -1.06 -17.87
C SER A 199 -5.03 -1.58 -16.69
N VAL A 200 -4.45 -2.48 -15.90
CA VAL A 200 -5.03 -2.89 -14.61
C VAL A 200 -4.84 -1.76 -13.62
N ASN A 201 -5.93 -1.44 -12.92
CA ASN A 201 -5.89 -0.57 -11.76
C ASN A 201 -6.02 -1.43 -10.51
N SER A 202 -5.13 -1.25 -9.55
CA SER A 202 -5.25 -1.90 -8.24
C SER A 202 -4.61 -1.04 -7.16
N TRP A 203 -5.21 -1.07 -5.97
CA TRP A 203 -4.65 -0.48 -4.77
C TRP A 203 -4.36 -1.60 -3.79
N GLU A 204 -3.11 -1.69 -3.35
CA GLU A 204 -2.57 -2.90 -2.75
C GLU A 204 -1.86 -2.55 -1.45
N LEU A 205 -2.35 -3.14 -0.39
CA LEU A 205 -1.90 -2.93 0.96
C LEU A 205 -0.69 -3.81 1.28
N ILE A 206 0.36 -3.18 1.81
CA ILE A 206 1.58 -3.85 2.25
C ILE A 206 1.60 -3.97 3.77
N LYS A 207 1.39 -2.85 4.47
CA LYS A 207 1.49 -2.77 5.93
C LYS A 207 0.67 -1.61 6.47
N MET A 208 0.24 -1.72 7.72
CA MET A 208 -0.44 -0.64 8.43
C MET A 208 0.15 -0.44 9.82
N LYS A 209 -0.03 0.76 10.38
CA LYS A 209 0.17 1.06 11.79
C LYS A 209 -1.08 1.71 12.36
N ALA A 210 -1.61 1.13 13.42
CA ALA A 210 -2.70 1.70 14.22
C ALA A 210 -2.18 2.79 15.18
N ASP A 211 -3.10 3.56 15.75
CA ASP A 211 -2.82 4.53 16.81
C ASP A 211 -2.28 3.82 18.07
N PRO A 212 -1.06 4.14 18.53
CA PRO A 212 -0.52 3.60 19.78
C PRO A 212 -1.45 3.83 20.98
N LYS A 213 -2.19 4.95 21.02
CA LYS A 213 -3.10 5.30 22.12
C LYS A 213 -4.41 4.52 22.11
N SER A 214 -4.70 3.73 21.07
CA SER A 214 -5.87 2.85 21.04
C SER A 214 -5.66 1.51 21.74
N TYR A 215 -4.45 1.28 22.27
CA TYR A 215 -4.15 0.13 23.11
C TYR A 215 -3.90 0.60 24.55
N CYS A 216 -4.87 0.40 25.43
CA CYS A 216 -4.57 0.30 26.85
C CYS A 216 -3.80 -1.02 27.06
N VAL A 217 -2.49 -0.99 26.82
CA VAL A 217 -1.59 -1.97 27.43
C VAL A 217 -1.21 -1.36 28.77
N GLN A 218 -1.59 -2.04 29.84
CA GLN A 218 -1.22 -1.69 31.19
C GLN A 218 0.27 -1.33 31.23
N SER A 219 0.56 -0.19 31.84
CA SER A 219 1.89 0.25 32.23
C SER A 219 2.66 -0.93 32.82
N VAL A 220 3.69 -1.39 32.11
CA VAL A 220 4.85 -2.03 32.74
C VAL A 220 6.02 -1.10 32.51
N ASN A 221 6.33 -0.34 33.57
CA ASN A 221 7.59 0.36 33.74
C ASN A 221 8.74 -0.60 33.47
N SER A 222 9.61 -0.29 32.51
CA SER A 222 11.03 -0.66 32.52
C SER A 222 11.75 -0.02 31.34
N LEU A 223 12.36 1.15 31.58
CA LEU A 223 13.53 1.61 30.84
C LEU A 223 14.68 1.66 31.84
N GLU A 224 15.44 0.57 31.93
CA GLU A 224 16.81 0.64 32.44
C GLU A 224 17.73 0.91 31.26
N ILE A 225 18.43 2.04 31.32
CA ILE A 225 19.56 2.35 30.43
C ILE A 225 20.79 1.74 31.08
N VAL A 226 21.34 0.68 30.50
CA VAL A 226 22.66 0.17 30.85
C VAL A 226 23.63 0.60 29.75
N THR A 227 24.44 1.61 30.05
CA THR A 227 25.61 1.99 29.27
C THR A 227 26.80 1.16 29.77
N THR A 228 27.41 0.35 28.92
CA THR A 228 28.73 -0.24 29.19
C THR A 228 29.82 0.62 28.56
N ARG A 229 30.81 0.99 29.38
CA ARG A 229 32.12 1.48 28.94
C ARG A 229 32.96 0.34 28.38
#